data_AF-A0A7Y2Y8S0-F1
#
_entry.id   AF-A0A7Y2Y8S0-F1
#
_cell.length_a   1.000
_cell.length_b   1.000
_cell.length_c   1.000
_cell.angle_alpha   90.00
_cell.angle_beta   90.00
_cell.angle_gamma   90.00
#
_symmetry.space_group_name_H-M   'P 1'
#
loop_
_entity.id
_entity.type
_entity.pdbx_description
1 polymer ?
#
loop_
_entity_poly.entity_id
_entity_poly.type
_entity_poly.pdbx_seq_one_letter_code
_entity_poly.pdbx_strand_id
1 'polypeptide(L)'
;FWFSISKDEQARRFESRLANPLKRWKFSPVDQEGQRRWDSYTFYKEQMFSKTHTTFSPWIIIKTNVKKTARLESMRYVLSKFRYGNKGNSGTTLFPDPNVVQRYHRLIKHID
;
A
#
# COMPACT_ATOMS: atom_id res chain seq x y z
N PHE A 1 0.40 6.99 -2.23
CA PHE A 1 0.60 5.53 -2.10
C PHE A 1 -0.60 4.91 -1.42
N TRP A 2 -0.95 3.68 -1.78
CA TRP A 2 -1.87 2.84 -1.03
C TRP A 2 -1.16 1.54 -0.60
N PHE A 3 -1.05 1.32 0.70
CA PHE A 3 -0.42 0.10 1.24
C PHE A 3 -1.47 -1.02 1.34
N SER A 4 -1.48 -1.90 0.33
CA SER A 4 -2.39 -3.04 0.26
C SER A 4 -1.92 -4.17 1.16
N ILE A 5 -2.83 -4.71 1.96
CA ILE A 5 -2.64 -5.79 2.92
C ILE A 5 -3.80 -6.76 2.74
N SER A 6 -3.59 -8.07 2.93
CA SER A 6 -4.71 -9.03 2.94
C SER A 6 -5.49 -8.97 4.26
N LYS A 7 -6.78 -9.32 4.20
CA LYS A 7 -7.66 -9.35 5.38
C LYS A 7 -7.06 -10.19 6.52
N ASP A 8 -6.48 -11.34 6.19
CA ASP A 8 -5.88 -12.26 7.15
C ASP A 8 -4.60 -11.69 7.78
N GLU A 9 -3.75 -11.04 6.97
CA GLU A 9 -2.55 -10.38 7.48
C GLU A 9 -2.91 -9.17 8.35
N GLN A 10 -4.02 -8.49 8.09
CA GLN A 10 -4.53 -7.42 8.95
C GLN A 10 -4.95 -7.98 10.32
N ALA A 11 -5.77 -9.04 10.33
CA ALA A 11 -6.17 -9.72 11.56
C ALA A 11 -4.96 -10.19 12.38
N ARG A 12 -4.01 -10.89 11.73
CA ARG A 12 -2.78 -11.35 12.39
C ARG A 12 -1.97 -10.22 13.01
N ARG A 13 -1.95 -9.04 12.38
CA ARG A 13 -1.27 -7.85 12.93
C ARG A 13 -2.00 -7.26 14.12
N PHE A 14 -3.33 -7.34 14.17
CA PHE A 14 -4.10 -6.88 15.33
C PHE A 14 -3.82 -7.78 16.54
N GLU A 15 -3.87 -9.09 16.37
CA GLU A 15 -3.51 -10.04 17.45
C GLU A 15 -2.09 -9.79 17.96
N SER A 16 -1.13 -9.61 17.04
CA SER A 16 0.26 -9.28 17.42
C SER A 16 0.40 -7.93 18.13
N ARG A 17 -0.49 -6.95 17.88
CA ARG A 17 -0.49 -5.66 18.61
C ARG A 17 -1.05 -5.81 20.02
N LEU A 18 -2.14 -6.56 20.17
CA LEU A 18 -2.78 -6.78 21.48
C LEU A 18 -1.86 -7.56 22.44
N ALA A 19 -1.15 -8.55 21.92
CA ALA A 19 -0.19 -9.36 22.66
C ALA A 19 1.11 -8.61 23.03
N ASN A 20 1.41 -7.47 22.39
CA ASN A 20 2.66 -6.72 22.62
C ASN A 20 2.40 -5.40 23.35
N PRO A 21 2.83 -5.25 24.62
CA PRO A 21 2.62 -4.03 25.41
C PRO A 21 3.12 -2.74 24.72
N LEU A 22 4.23 -2.81 23.98
CA LEU A 22 4.83 -1.66 23.29
C LEU A 22 4.04 -1.20 22.05
N LYS A 23 3.10 -2.03 21.57
CA LYS A 23 2.32 -1.77 20.34
C LYS A 23 0.83 -1.67 20.59
N ARG A 24 0.35 -1.99 21.80
CA ARG A 24 -1.08 -2.02 22.15
C ARG A 24 -1.79 -0.70 21.88
N TRP A 25 -1.12 0.42 22.15
CA TRP A 25 -1.66 1.77 21.89
C TRP A 25 -2.02 2.03 20.41
N LYS A 26 -1.51 1.23 19.47
CA LYS A 26 -1.82 1.33 18.03
C LYS A 26 -3.09 0.59 17.61
N PHE A 27 -3.85 0.08 18.58
CA PHE A 27 -5.10 -0.61 18.35
C PHE A 27 -6.24 0.23 18.92
N SER A 28 -7.27 0.45 18.11
CA SER A 28 -8.44 1.24 18.46
C SER A 28 -9.74 0.47 18.12
N PRO A 29 -10.89 0.83 18.70
CA PRO A 29 -12.18 0.25 18.32
C PRO A 29 -12.50 0.42 16.82
N VAL A 30 -12.02 1.50 16.20
CA VAL A 30 -12.17 1.76 14.77
C VAL A 30 -11.41 0.73 13.93
N ASP A 31 -10.23 0.29 14.37
CA ASP A 31 -9.46 -0.76 13.68
C ASP A 31 -10.24 -2.09 13.66
N GLN A 32 -10.90 -2.43 14.78
CA GLN A 32 -11.72 -3.64 14.87
C GLN A 32 -12.92 -3.57 13.93
N GLU A 33 -13.62 -2.43 13.90
CA GLU A 33 -14.75 -2.24 12.99
C GLU A 33 -14.30 -2.22 11.52
N GLY A 34 -13.09 -1.71 11.25
CA GLY A 34 -12.45 -1.78 9.94
C GLY A 34 -12.30 -3.21 9.44
N GLN A 35 -11.94 -4.15 10.31
CA GLN A 35 -11.86 -5.57 9.96
C GLN A 35 -13.25 -6.17 9.66
N ARG A 36 -14.29 -5.79 10.43
CA ARG A 36 -15.67 -6.26 10.21
C ARG A 36 -16.24 -5.72 8.89
N ARG A 37 -16.00 -4.45 8.59
CA ARG A 37 -16.48 -3.76 7.37
C ARG A 37 -15.50 -3.84 6.20
N TRP A 38 -14.69 -4.89 6.14
CA TRP A 38 -13.65 -5.06 5.12
C TRP A 38 -14.14 -4.80 3.69
N ASP A 39 -15.32 -5.33 3.35
CA ASP A 39 -15.89 -5.20 2.00
C ASP A 39 -16.35 -3.78 1.71
N SER A 40 -16.94 -3.08 2.68
CA SER A 40 -17.30 -1.66 2.55
C SER A 40 -16.07 -0.78 2.38
N TYR A 41 -15.01 -1.00 3.16
CA TYR A 41 -13.73 -0.30 2.97
C TYR A 41 -13.13 -0.58 1.60
N THR A 42 -13.21 -1.83 1.13
CA THR A 42 -12.74 -2.23 -0.20
C THR A 42 -13.51 -1.50 -1.30
N PHE A 43 -14.84 -1.44 -1.21
CA PHE A 43 -15.69 -0.72 -2.15
C PHE A 43 -15.32 0.78 -2.21
N TYR A 44 -15.26 1.46 -1.05
CA TYR A 44 -14.95 2.89 -1.03
C TYR A 44 -13.50 3.20 -1.44
N LYS A 45 -12.55 2.31 -1.14
CA LYS A 45 -11.17 2.39 -1.67
C LYS A 45 -11.17 2.35 -3.21
N GLU A 46 -11.93 1.46 -3.83
CA GLU A 46 -12.04 1.37 -5.29
C GLU A 46 -12.70 2.61 -5.89
N GLN A 47 -13.76 3.13 -5.26
CA GLN A 47 -14.38 4.41 -5.65
C GLN A 47 -13.38 5.56 -5.58
N MET A 48 -12.59 5.65 -4.50
CA MET A 48 -11.53 6.64 -4.33
C MET A 48 -10.53 6.54 -5.48
N PHE A 49 -10.00 5.35 -5.77
CA PHE A 49 -9.06 5.17 -6.88
C PHE A 49 -9.65 5.57 -8.23
N SER A 50 -10.88 5.13 -8.52
CA SER A 50 -11.55 5.45 -9.77
C SER A 50 -11.67 6.96 -9.97
N LYS A 51 -12.14 7.69 -8.95
CA LYS A 51 -12.43 9.13 -9.05
C LYS A 51 -11.19 10.02 -8.97
N THR A 52 -10.15 9.60 -8.25
CA THR A 52 -9.01 10.48 -7.93
C THR A 52 -7.69 10.06 -8.57
N HIS A 53 -7.61 8.90 -9.24
CA HIS A 53 -6.43 8.55 -10.03
C HIS A 53 -6.33 9.41 -11.28
N THR A 54 -5.20 10.11 -11.45
CA THR A 54 -4.92 10.91 -12.65
C THR A 54 -3.53 10.59 -13.21
N THR A 55 -3.22 11.11 -14.41
CA THR A 55 -1.91 10.92 -15.02
C THR A 55 -0.80 11.65 -14.27
N PHE A 56 -1.07 12.85 -13.77
CA PHE A 56 -0.10 13.67 -13.03
C PHE A 56 -0.04 13.32 -11.53
N SER A 57 -1.12 12.78 -10.97
CA SER A 57 -1.18 12.28 -9.59
C SER A 57 -1.75 10.86 -9.55
N PRO A 58 -0.93 9.85 -9.89
CA PRO A 58 -1.38 8.46 -9.93
C PRO A 58 -1.43 7.85 -8.53
N TRP A 59 -2.48 7.07 -8.27
CA TRP A 59 -2.46 6.08 -7.20
C TRP A 59 -1.47 4.96 -7.49
N ILE A 60 -0.58 4.72 -6.53
CA ILE A 60 0.44 3.68 -6.55
C ILE A 60 0.19 2.74 -5.39
N ILE A 61 -0.11 1.49 -5.71
CA ILE A 61 -0.46 0.41 -4.81
C ILE A 61 0.82 -0.36 -4.44
N ILE A 62 1.03 -0.59 -3.15
CA ILE A 62 2.21 -1.30 -2.61
C ILE A 62 1.72 -2.51 -1.83
N LYS A 63 2.13 -3.72 -2.22
CA LYS A 63 1.85 -4.94 -1.46
C LYS A 63 2.65 -4.93 -0.17
N THR A 64 1.95 -4.97 0.96
CA THR A 64 2.51 -4.67 2.29
C THR A 64 2.39 -5.85 3.24
N ASN A 65 2.14 -7.07 2.75
CA ASN A 65 2.15 -8.26 3.59
C ASN A 65 3.54 -8.46 4.23
N VAL A 66 4.61 -8.22 3.46
CA VAL A 66 5.99 -8.16 3.98
C VAL A 66 6.43 -6.71 4.18
N LYS A 67 6.45 -6.25 5.45
CA LYS A 67 6.74 -4.84 5.79
C LYS A 67 8.11 -4.35 5.32
N LYS A 68 9.15 -5.19 5.43
CA LYS A 68 10.52 -4.82 5.05
C LYS A 68 10.61 -4.54 3.55
N THR A 69 10.11 -5.45 2.73
CA THR A 69 10.03 -5.29 1.27
C THR A 69 9.23 -4.06 0.90
N ALA A 70 8.02 -3.90 1.43
CA ALA A 70 7.18 -2.74 1.10
C ALA A 70 7.85 -1.39 1.40
N ARG A 71 8.62 -1.28 2.48
CA ARG A 71 9.37 -0.07 2.82
C ARG A 71 10.47 0.23 1.80
N LEU A 72 11.29 -0.78 1.49
CA LEU A 72 12.37 -0.62 0.51
C LEU A 72 11.82 -0.26 -0.87
N GLU A 73 10.75 -0.93 -1.30
CA GLU A 73 10.12 -0.67 -2.59
C GLU A 73 9.42 0.69 -2.67
N SER A 74 8.85 1.17 -1.55
CA SER A 74 8.31 2.53 -1.46
C SER A 74 9.42 3.57 -1.66
N MET A 75 10.56 3.38 -0.99
CA MET A 75 11.71 4.29 -1.11
C MET A 75 12.27 4.26 -2.53
N ARG A 76 12.46 3.07 -3.12
CA ARG A 76 12.88 2.89 -4.52
C ARG A 76 11.95 3.60 -5.48
N TYR A 77 10.63 3.43 -5.33
CA TYR A 77 9.66 4.13 -6.17
C TYR A 77 9.86 5.65 -6.12
N VAL A 78 9.93 6.25 -4.92
CA VAL A 78 10.15 7.70 -4.79
C VAL A 78 11.45 8.12 -5.47
N LEU A 79 12.58 7.48 -5.14
CA LEU A 79 13.89 7.80 -5.72
C LEU A 79 13.93 7.61 -7.24
N SER A 80 13.17 6.65 -7.76
CA SER A 80 13.07 6.42 -9.21
C SER A 80 12.44 7.61 -9.95
N LYS A 81 11.52 8.36 -9.32
CA LYS A 81 10.74 9.42 -9.97
C LYS A 81 11.46 10.74 -10.12
N PHE A 82 12.36 11.08 -9.21
CA PHE A 82 13.04 12.38 -9.23
C PHE A 82 14.40 12.27 -9.91
N ARG A 83 14.80 13.36 -10.58
CA ARG A 83 16.18 13.56 -11.02
C ARG A 83 16.93 14.25 -9.87
N TYR A 84 18.06 13.68 -9.46
CA TYR A 84 18.93 14.24 -8.44
C TYR A 84 20.38 13.88 -8.76
N GLY A 85 21.35 14.66 -8.25
CA GLY A 85 22.77 14.43 -8.49
C GLY A 85 23.23 13.07 -7.94
N ASN A 86 24.20 12.44 -8.61
CA ASN A 86 24.76 11.13 -8.22
C ASN A 86 23.74 9.97 -8.18
N LYS A 87 22.57 10.12 -8.81
CA LYS A 87 21.59 9.04 -8.95
C LYS A 87 22.20 7.87 -9.72
N GLY A 88 22.30 6.72 -9.06
CA GLY A 88 22.89 5.50 -9.64
C GLY A 88 24.31 5.19 -9.16
N ASN A 89 25.02 6.15 -8.55
CA ASN A 89 26.41 5.96 -8.10
C ASN A 89 26.54 4.93 -6.96
N SER A 90 25.44 4.58 -6.28
CA SER A 90 25.44 3.59 -5.20
C SER A 90 25.48 2.14 -5.69
N GLY A 91 25.43 1.89 -7.00
CA GLY A 91 25.34 0.53 -7.56
C GLY A 91 24.02 -0.20 -7.25
N THR A 92 23.08 0.46 -6.59
CA THR A 92 21.78 -0.12 -6.24
C THR A 92 20.74 0.20 -7.30
N THR A 93 20.01 -0.81 -7.77
CA THR A 93 18.87 -0.59 -8.67
C THR A 93 17.77 0.19 -7.96
N LEU A 94 17.29 1.25 -8.62
CA LEU A 94 16.19 2.09 -8.15
C LEU A 94 14.85 1.70 -8.77
N PHE A 95 14.83 0.73 -9.68
CA PHE A 95 13.60 0.21 -10.25
C PHE A 95 12.87 -0.61 -9.19
N PRO A 96 11.63 -0.24 -8.83
CA PRO A 96 10.85 -1.01 -7.87
C PRO A 96 10.37 -2.32 -8.50
N ASP A 97 10.23 -3.37 -7.68
CA ASP A 97 9.69 -4.66 -8.10
C ASP A 97 8.21 -4.52 -8.54
N PRO A 98 7.86 -4.83 -9.80
CA PRO A 98 6.49 -4.73 -10.30
C PRO A 98 5.50 -5.68 -9.62
N ASN A 99 5.99 -6.74 -8.96
CA ASN A 99 5.16 -7.64 -8.16
C ASN A 99 4.74 -7.02 -6.83
N VAL A 100 5.49 -6.01 -6.36
CA VAL A 100 5.25 -5.32 -5.08
C VAL A 100 4.62 -3.94 -5.30
N VAL A 101 5.10 -3.18 -6.29
CA VAL A 101 4.65 -1.81 -6.57
C VAL A 101 3.93 -1.77 -7.91
N GLN A 102 2.65 -1.41 -7.86
CA GLN A 102 1.79 -1.39 -9.03
C GLN A 102 1.11 -0.04 -9.14
N ARG A 103 1.11 0.54 -10.34
CA ARG A 103 0.23 1.68 -10.61
C ARG A 103 -1.20 1.16 -10.66
N TYR A 104 -2.13 1.88 -10.04
CA TYR A 104 -3.54 1.58 -10.26
C TYR A 104 -3.88 1.85 -11.72
N HIS A 105 -4.42 0.85 -12.40
CA HIS A 105 -5.03 1.02 -13.71
C HIS A 105 -6.54 0.91 -13.52
N ARG A 106 -7.30 1.86 -14.07
CA ARG A 106 -8.74 1.70 -14.19
C ARG A 106 -8.97 0.49 -15.08
N LEU A 107 -9.32 -0.65 -14.49
CA LEU A 107 -9.84 -1.76 -15.24
C LEU A 107 -11.18 -1.26 -15.80
N ILE A 108 -11.29 -1.16 -17.13
CA ILE A 108 -12.58 -1.10 -17.79
C ILE A 108 -13.20 -2.47 -17.51
N LYS A 109 -13.96 -2.62 -16.43
CA LYS A 109 -14.99 -3.66 -16.44
C LYS A 109 -15.90 -3.28 -17.60
N HIS A 110 -15.93 -4.17 -18.59
CA HIS A 110 -16.70 -4.03 -19.82
C HIS A 110 -18.13 -3.59 -19.54
N ILE A 111 -18.60 -2.71 -20.41
CA ILE A 111 -20.01 -2.40 -20.67
C ILE A 111 -20.70 -3.72 -21.04
N ASP A 112 -21.56 -4.20 -20.15
CA ASP A 112 -22.93 -4.72 -20.36
C ASP A 112 -23.39 -5.53 -19.13
#